data_AF-A0AAI9ZCA2-F1
#
_entry.id   AF-A0AAI9ZCA2-F1
#
_cell.length_a   1.000
_cell.length_b   1.000
_cell.length_c   1.000
_cell.angle_alpha   90.00
_cell.angle_beta   90.00
_cell.angle_gamma   90.00
#
_symmetry.space_group_name_H-M   'P 1'
#
loop_
_entity.id
_entity.type
_entity.pdbx_description
1 polymer ?
#
loop_
_entity_poly.entity_id
_entity_poly.type
_entity_poly.pdbx_seq_one_letter_code
_entity_poly.pdbx_strand_id
1 'polypeptide(L)'
;MRRREFLGGEDVGTHALRKPIRDIGQMIALISLGLEHLAASYIADASHFFEIRLDWAWPNLKSLALTAKVLMPHEDSNEIEALLLAAAVAAKDIPQLETMEI
;
A
#
# COMPACT_ATOMS: atom_id res chain seq x y z
N MET A 1 -43.18 -17.67 -13.66
CA MET A 1 -42.32 -16.99 -14.65
C MET A 1 -42.59 -15.49 -14.58
N ARG A 2 -41.67 -14.70 -13.99
CA ARG A 2 -41.39 -13.29 -14.33
C ARG A 2 -40.18 -12.85 -13.52
N ARG A 3 -39.03 -13.09 -14.13
CA ARG A 3 -37.71 -12.58 -13.76
C ARG A 3 -37.78 -11.05 -13.85
N ARG A 4 -37.54 -10.33 -12.75
CA ARG A 4 -37.25 -8.89 -12.82
C ARG A 4 -35.81 -8.76 -13.27
N GLU A 5 -35.65 -8.26 -14.49
CA GLU A 5 -34.39 -7.94 -15.12
C GLU A 5 -33.80 -6.74 -14.39
N PHE A 6 -32.71 -6.96 -13.65
CA PHE A 6 -31.87 -5.87 -13.19
C PHE A 6 -31.20 -5.28 -14.43
N LEU A 7 -31.67 -4.09 -14.80
CA LEU A 7 -31.10 -3.25 -15.83
C LEU A 7 -29.61 -3.05 -15.54
N GLY A 8 -28.80 -3.33 -16.56
CA GLY A 8 -27.36 -3.08 -16.55
C GLY A 8 -27.08 -1.64 -16.17
N GLY A 9 -26.65 -1.45 -14.93
CA GLY A 9 -25.64 -0.43 -14.68
C GLY A 9 -24.38 -0.95 -15.33
N GLU A 10 -23.98 -0.35 -16.45
CA GLU A 10 -22.57 -0.38 -16.79
C GLU A 10 -21.85 0.13 -15.54
N ASP A 11 -21.18 -0.78 -14.86
CA ASP A 11 -20.19 -0.44 -13.86
C ASP A 11 -19.12 0.31 -14.66
N VAL A 12 -19.25 1.64 -14.70
CA VAL A 12 -18.17 2.55 -15.07
C VAL A 12 -17.17 2.52 -13.90
N GLY A 13 -16.73 1.32 -13.59
CA GLY A 13 -15.98 0.95 -12.42
C GLY A 13 -14.53 0.91 -12.83
N THR A 14 -13.77 1.83 -12.24
CA THR A 14 -12.31 1.96 -12.33
C THR A 14 -11.82 2.49 -13.68
N HIS A 15 -11.65 3.82 -13.73
CA HIS A 15 -10.50 4.38 -14.48
C HIS A 15 -9.32 3.46 -14.23
N ALA A 16 -8.72 2.94 -15.30
CA ALA A 16 -7.58 2.05 -15.26
C ALA A 16 -6.53 2.57 -14.26
N LEU A 17 -6.66 2.16 -12.99
CA LEU A 17 -5.69 2.46 -11.96
C LEU A 17 -4.44 1.78 -12.48
N ARG A 18 -3.37 2.55 -12.71
CA ARG A 18 -2.08 1.95 -13.06
C ARG A 18 -1.86 0.86 -12.03
N LYS A 19 -1.82 -0.40 -12.48
CA LYS A 19 -1.51 -1.51 -11.59
C LYS A 19 -0.15 -1.18 -10.97
N PRO A 20 -0.07 -0.95 -9.66
CA PRO A 20 1.20 -0.62 -9.03
C PRO A 20 2.18 -1.73 -9.35
N ILE A 21 3.29 -1.37 -10.00
CA ILE A 21 4.31 -2.35 -10.37
C ILE A 21 5.08 -2.65 -9.10
N ARG A 22 5.18 -3.94 -8.74
CA ARG A 22 5.88 -4.40 -7.54
C ARG A 22 7.29 -3.79 -7.41
N ASP A 23 8.04 -3.78 -8.51
CA ASP A 23 9.39 -3.22 -8.57
C ASP A 23 9.45 -1.71 -8.26
N ILE A 24 8.39 -0.95 -8.59
CA ILE A 24 8.31 0.48 -8.25
C ILE A 24 8.14 0.64 -6.74
N GLY A 25 7.31 -0.17 -6.09
CA GLY A 25 7.13 -0.17 -4.64
C GLY A 25 8.44 -0.44 -3.90
N GLN A 26 9.18 -1.46 -4.34
CA GLN A 26 10.48 -1.81 -3.78
C GLN A 26 11.55 -0.73 -4.04
N MET A 27 11.56 -0.13 -5.22
CA MET A 27 12.51 0.94 -5.54
C MET A 27 12.23 2.21 -4.72
N ILE A 28 10.96 2.55 -4.50
CA ILE A 28 10.57 3.66 -3.61
C ILE A 28 10.99 3.36 -2.17
N ALA A 29 10.83 2.13 -1.68
CA ALA A 29 11.30 1.72 -0.36
C ALA A 29 12.83 1.81 -0.21
N LEU A 30 13.57 1.42 -1.25
CA LEU A 30 15.03 1.55 -1.27
C LEU A 30 15.49 3.03 -1.22
N ILE A 31 14.84 3.89 -2.01
CA ILE A 31 15.15 5.33 -2.04
C ILE A 31 14.80 5.98 -0.69
N SER A 32 13.75 5.50 -0.02
CA SER A 32 13.28 6.09 1.24
C SER A 32 14.18 5.84 2.44
N LEU A 33 15.13 4.91 2.37
CA LEU A 33 16.11 4.64 3.44
C LEU A 33 16.88 5.91 3.87
N GLY A 34 17.07 6.86 2.96
CA GLY A 34 17.78 8.13 3.22
C GLY A 34 16.87 9.34 3.50
N LEU A 35 15.55 9.18 3.56
CA LEU A 35 14.60 10.29 3.68
C LEU A 35 14.09 10.46 5.11
N GLU A 36 13.65 11.68 5.45
CA GLU A 36 12.89 11.96 6.67
C GLU A 36 11.38 11.86 6.46
N HIS A 37 10.89 12.20 5.26
CA HIS A 37 9.47 12.20 4.95
C HIS A 37 9.24 11.60 3.56
N LEU A 38 8.29 10.68 3.46
CA LEU A 38 7.83 10.09 2.19
C LEU A 38 6.29 10.09 2.14
N ALA A 39 5.75 10.63 1.05
CA ALA A 39 4.36 10.41 0.66
C ALA A 39 4.32 9.90 -0.78
N ALA A 40 3.71 8.74 -1.01
CA ALA A 40 3.59 8.13 -2.32
C ALA A 40 2.21 7.47 -2.49
N SER A 41 1.31 8.19 -3.16
CA SER A 41 -0.05 7.71 -3.45
C SER A 41 -0.14 7.20 -4.89
N TYR A 42 -0.82 6.06 -5.10
CA TYR A 42 -1.14 5.43 -6.39
C TYR A 42 0.04 5.00 -7.28
N ILE A 43 1.26 5.50 -7.02
CA ILE A 43 2.48 5.12 -7.75
C ILE A 43 3.18 3.90 -7.13
N ALA A 44 3.03 3.74 -5.82
CA ALA A 44 3.42 2.56 -5.07
C ALA A 44 2.19 1.97 -4.38
N ASP A 45 2.19 0.65 -4.23
CA ASP A 45 1.27 -0.04 -3.33
C ASP A 45 2.00 -0.33 -2.02
N ALA A 46 1.38 -0.03 -0.89
CA ALA A 46 1.96 -0.28 0.42
C ALA A 46 2.36 -1.75 0.62
N SER A 47 1.60 -2.69 0.06
CA SER A 47 1.89 -4.13 0.16
C SER A 47 3.23 -4.49 -0.47
N HIS A 48 3.57 -3.85 -1.60
CA HIS A 48 4.86 -4.04 -2.27
C HIS A 48 5.99 -3.25 -1.59
N PHE A 49 5.69 -2.08 -1.03
CA PHE A 49 6.66 -1.27 -0.29
C PHE A 49 7.15 -2.00 0.97
N PHE A 50 6.25 -2.65 1.71
CA PHE A 50 6.56 -3.40 2.93
C PHE A 50 7.03 -4.85 2.69
N GLU A 51 7.44 -5.20 1.47
CA GLU A 51 8.17 -6.44 1.25
C GLU A 51 9.60 -6.29 1.80
N ILE A 52 9.69 -6.34 3.13
CA ILE A 52 10.90 -6.04 3.90
C ILE A 52 11.98 -7.05 3.58
N ARG A 53 13.20 -6.54 3.41
CA ARG A 53 14.42 -7.33 3.40
C ARG A 53 15.14 -7.17 4.73
N LEU A 54 15.80 -8.24 5.18
CA LEU A 54 16.49 -8.32 6.48
C LEU A 54 17.57 -7.23 6.70
N ASP A 55 18.00 -6.55 5.64
CA ASP A 55 19.06 -5.54 5.63
C ASP A 55 18.55 -4.08 5.58
N TRP A 56 17.23 -3.86 5.56
CA TRP A 56 16.67 -2.51 5.42
C TRP A 56 16.39 -1.87 6.78
N ALA A 57 16.87 -0.64 6.94
CA ALA A 57 16.59 0.21 8.09
C ALA A 57 16.37 1.64 7.61
N TRP A 58 15.41 2.33 8.20
CA TRP A 58 15.11 3.73 7.90
C TRP A 58 15.56 4.61 9.07
N PRO A 59 16.87 4.91 9.19
CA PRO A 59 17.42 5.57 10.37
C PRO A 59 16.83 6.96 10.63
N ASN A 60 16.35 7.63 9.58
CA ASN A 60 15.92 9.03 9.62
C ASN A 60 14.44 9.24 9.33
N LEU A 61 13.71 8.20 8.89
CA LEU A 61 12.33 8.36 8.43
C LEU A 61 11.40 8.65 9.62
N LYS A 62 10.69 9.77 9.55
CA LYS A 62 9.74 10.26 10.56
C LYS A 62 8.30 10.15 10.10
N SER A 63 8.04 10.39 8.81
CA SER A 63 6.69 10.32 8.26
C SER A 63 6.66 9.47 6.99
N LEU A 64 5.70 8.55 6.95
CA LEU A 64 5.40 7.70 5.81
C LEU A 64 3.90 7.74 5.50
N ALA A 65 3.53 8.11 4.28
CA ALA A 65 2.16 8.02 3.79
C ALA A 65 2.12 7.24 2.46
N LEU A 66 1.41 6.13 2.45
CA LEU A 66 1.24 5.25 1.30
C LEU A 66 -0.24 5.04 1.00
N THR A 67 -0.53 4.40 -0.13
CA THR A 67 -1.87 3.89 -0.44
C THR A 67 -1.77 2.40 -0.71
N ALA A 68 -2.79 1.63 -0.36
CA ALA A 68 -2.85 0.21 -0.65
C ALA A 68 -4.14 -0.15 -1.38
N LYS A 69 -4.03 -0.87 -2.50
CA LYS A 69 -5.20 -1.33 -3.26
C LYS A 69 -6.07 -2.27 -2.41
N VAL A 70 -5.46 -3.07 -1.53
CA VAL A 70 -6.17 -4.02 -0.67
C VAL A 70 -7.17 -3.37 0.30
N LEU A 71 -7.07 -2.05 0.54
CA LEU A 71 -8.02 -1.32 1.36
C LEU A 71 -9.27 -0.89 0.59
N MET A 72 -9.37 -1.20 -0.71
CA MET A 72 -10.55 -0.95 -1.51
C MET A 72 -11.71 -1.86 -1.09
N PRO A 73 -12.97 -1.43 -1.27
CA PRO A 73 -14.12 -2.28 -0.98
C PRO A 73 -14.06 -3.61 -1.73
N HIS A 74 -14.50 -4.68 -1.07
CA HIS A 74 -14.61 -6.04 -1.63
C HIS A 74 -13.30 -6.81 -1.85
N GLU A 75 -12.15 -6.30 -1.37
CA GLU A 75 -10.88 -7.03 -1.34
C GLU A 75 -10.82 -8.02 -0.15
N ASP A 76 -9.88 -8.97 -0.16
CA ASP A 76 -9.76 -10.04 0.85
C ASP A 76 -9.27 -9.51 2.21
N SER A 77 -10.02 -9.80 3.28
CA SER A 77 -9.64 -9.44 4.65
C SER A 77 -8.29 -10.02 5.10
N ASN A 78 -7.89 -11.17 4.57
CA ASN A 78 -6.59 -11.78 4.89
C ASN A 78 -5.44 -10.94 4.34
N GLU A 79 -5.62 -10.32 3.16
CA GLU A 79 -4.61 -9.46 2.56
C GLU A 79 -4.47 -8.14 3.35
N ILE A 80 -5.58 -7.61 3.91
CA ILE A 80 -5.55 -6.46 4.82
C ILE A 80 -4.74 -6.80 6.08
N GLU A 81 -4.98 -7.96 6.69
CA GLU A 81 -4.22 -8.41 7.86
C GLU A 81 -2.73 -8.55 7.54
N ALA A 82 -2.40 -9.14 6.38
CA ALA A 82 -1.02 -9.28 5.93
C ALA A 82 -0.32 -7.93 5.73
N LEU A 83 -1.01 -6.95 5.14
CA LEU A 83 -0.50 -5.58 4.99
C LEU A 83 -0.23 -4.92 6.33
N LEU A 84 -1.18 -4.98 7.27
CA LEU A 84 -1.04 -4.35 8.59
C LEU A 84 0.08 -5.00 9.40
N LEU A 85 0.25 -6.32 9.30
CA LEU A 85 1.37 -7.01 9.92
C LEU A 85 2.71 -6.57 9.32
N ALA A 86 2.79 -6.47 7.99
CA ALA A 86 4.01 -6.01 7.31
C ALA A 86 4.37 -4.57 7.69
N ALA A 87 3.37 -3.68 7.77
CA ALA A 87 3.55 -2.31 8.26
C ALA A 87 4.05 -2.28 9.71
N ALA A 88 3.49 -3.12 10.58
CA ALA A 88 3.93 -3.23 11.97
C ALA A 88 5.37 -3.76 12.11
N VAL A 89 5.78 -4.69 11.25
CA VAL A 89 7.18 -5.16 11.20
C VAL A 89 8.09 -4.02 10.74
N ALA A 90 7.74 -3.31 9.66
CA ALA A 90 8.52 -2.18 9.18
C ALA A 90 8.67 -1.09 10.25
N ALA A 91 7.58 -0.76 10.96
CA ALA A 91 7.59 0.25 12.02
C ALA A 91 8.60 -0.05 13.14
N LYS A 92 8.90 -1.33 13.42
CA LYS A 92 9.94 -1.69 14.41
C LYS A 92 11.35 -1.28 13.97
N ASP A 93 11.58 -1.20 12.67
CA ASP A 93 12.87 -0.89 12.05
C ASP A 93 12.98 0.60 11.63
N ILE A 94 12.01 1.43 12.00
CA ILE A 94 11.98 2.88 11.76
C ILE A 94 12.05 3.62 13.11
N PRO A 95 13.26 3.82 13.68
CA PRO A 95 13.42 4.29 15.06
C PRO A 95 12.91 5.72 15.33
N GLN A 96 12.79 6.55 14.29
CA GLN A 96 12.33 7.94 14.41
C GLN A 96 10.87 8.12 13.92
N LEU A 97 10.13 7.02 13.71
CA LEU A 97 8.78 7.09 13.16
C LEU A 97 7.84 7.88 14.09
N GLU A 98 7.29 8.97 13.56
CA GLU A 98 6.27 9.80 14.22
C GLU A 98 4.88 9.47 13.67
N THR A 99 4.76 9.30 12.34
CA THR A 99 3.48 9.06 11.65
C THR A 99 3.64 8.03 10.54
N MET A 100 2.73 7.06 10.49
CA MET A 100 2.56 6.11 9.39
C MET A 100 1.09 6.06 8.99
N GLU A 101 0.83 6.38 7.72
CA GLU A 101 -0.51 6.39 7.10
C GLU A 101 -0.53 5.43 5.90
N ILE A 102 -1.62 4.65 5.79
CA ILE A 102 -1.86 3.66 4.74
C ILE A 102 -3.29 3.82 4.23
#